data_AF-A0A8G1UIY4-F1
#
_entry.id   AF-A0A8G1UIY4-F1
#
_cell.length_a   1.000
_cell.length_b   1.000
_cell.length_c   1.000
_cell.angle_alpha   90.00
_cell.angle_beta   90.00
_cell.angle_gamma   90.00
#
_symmetry.space_group_name_H-M   'P 1'
#
loop_
_entity.id
_entity.type
_entity.pdbx_description
1 polymer ?
#
loop_
_entity_poly.entity_id
_entity_poly.type
_entity_poly.pdbx_seq_one_letter_code
_entity_poly.pdbx_strand_id
1 'polypeptide(L)'
;MTESAITPIGRVKHRPHARIRRRRTDNTATSVSKTDSAGASPRTRLVEWHTMTGPERVVAWAGLCDWVTWLHDRYELAVESRLPQCWAEHPGLIEELWALKVWREEIYGAGADQQVGQAARYWHAELRAVVANATGVYATACRTGHRAPELRAADSPDLQKRWTEADAWAGIPGKLLAAHADTAEAGSPDRLTAAQMDDARSRGLATPISPGIPEYLRFADAWWAVELGGEWLRVANEELLERLDQAAARMAAADDAARRYREATTGSKSRTN
;
A
#
# COMPACT_ATOMS: atom_id res chain seq x y z
N MET A 1 42.98 42.80 -25.67
CA MET A 1 44.32 42.65 -26.29
C MET A 1 45.31 42.59 -25.15
N THR A 2 46.02 41.52 -24.80
CA THR A 2 46.34 40.22 -25.41
C THR A 2 46.81 39.35 -24.24
N GLU A 3 46.14 38.23 -23.98
CA GLU A 3 46.68 36.86 -24.11
C GLU A 3 47.82 36.50 -23.15
N SER A 4 47.44 35.85 -22.04
CA SER A 4 48.34 35.04 -21.22
C SER A 4 48.60 33.72 -21.93
N ALA A 5 49.89 33.42 -22.12
CA ALA A 5 50.39 32.26 -22.82
C ALA A 5 50.17 30.95 -22.04
N ILE A 6 49.72 29.96 -22.81
CA ILE A 6 49.54 28.55 -22.55
C ILE A 6 50.85 27.88 -22.10
N THR A 7 50.80 27.01 -21.08
CA THR A 7 51.85 26.01 -20.80
C THR A 7 51.24 24.61 -20.94
N PRO A 8 51.92 23.65 -21.60
CA PRO A 8 51.28 22.45 -22.14
C PRO A 8 51.19 21.25 -21.19
N ILE A 9 50.27 20.37 -21.60
CA ILE A 9 49.77 19.13 -21.02
C ILE A 9 50.86 18.06 -20.83
N GLY A 10 51.05 17.64 -19.57
CA GLY A 10 51.89 16.52 -19.15
C GLY A 10 51.18 15.17 -19.28
N ARG A 11 51.50 14.49 -20.37
CA ARG A 11 51.33 13.07 -20.74
C ARG A 11 51.01 12.06 -19.60
N VAL A 12 49.84 11.45 -19.71
CA VAL A 12 49.38 10.23 -19.01
C VAL A 12 50.32 9.06 -19.30
N LYS A 13 50.82 8.38 -18.25
CA LYS A 13 51.49 7.08 -18.34
C LYS A 13 50.64 6.02 -17.65
N HIS A 14 50.00 5.17 -18.47
CA HIS A 14 49.37 3.94 -18.03
C HIS A 14 50.40 2.98 -17.42
N ARG A 15 50.15 2.53 -16.20
CA ARG A 15 50.90 1.46 -15.54
C ARG A 15 50.06 0.18 -15.56
N PRO A 16 50.55 -0.96 -16.06
CA PRO A 16 49.76 -2.18 -16.15
C PRO A 16 49.59 -2.82 -14.76
N HIS A 17 48.34 -3.14 -14.40
CA HIS A 17 48.01 -3.86 -13.18
C HIS A 17 48.49 -5.31 -13.26
N ALA A 18 49.33 -5.68 -12.29
CA ALA A 18 49.83 -7.03 -12.09
C ALA A 18 48.70 -7.99 -11.69
N ARG A 19 48.60 -9.12 -12.41
CA ARG A 19 47.75 -10.27 -12.09
C ARG A 19 48.20 -10.90 -10.76
N ILE A 20 47.38 -10.78 -9.72
CA ILE A 20 47.55 -11.55 -8.49
C ILE A 20 46.81 -12.89 -8.65
N ARG A 21 47.60 -13.96 -8.62
CA ARG A 21 47.17 -15.37 -8.68
C ARG A 21 46.28 -15.70 -7.48
N ARG A 22 45.11 -16.27 -7.77
CA ARG A 22 44.26 -17.02 -6.83
C ARG A 22 45.06 -18.18 -6.23
N ARG A 23 45.21 -18.21 -4.91
CA ARG A 23 45.70 -19.39 -4.19
C ARG A 23 44.50 -20.11 -3.60
N ARG A 24 44.22 -21.26 -4.18
CA ARG A 24 43.30 -22.30 -3.73
C ARG A 24 43.90 -22.93 -2.46
N THR A 25 43.14 -22.92 -1.38
CA THR A 25 43.39 -23.77 -0.20
C THR A 25 42.14 -24.57 0.02
N ASP A 26 42.30 -25.89 -0.11
CA ASP A 26 41.25 -26.89 -0.02
C ASP A 26 40.72 -27.04 1.42
N ASN A 27 39.46 -27.45 1.47
CA ASN A 27 38.64 -27.72 2.63
C ASN A 27 39.27 -28.72 3.62
N THR A 28 39.02 -28.52 4.91
CA THR A 28 38.78 -29.62 5.84
C THR A 28 37.53 -29.29 6.65
N ALA A 29 36.51 -30.11 6.45
CA ALA A 29 35.21 -30.00 7.06
C ALA A 29 35.29 -30.32 8.56
N THR A 30 34.67 -29.48 9.39
CA THR A 30 34.21 -29.86 10.72
C THR A 30 32.80 -29.32 10.85
N SER A 31 31.85 -30.25 10.78
CA SER A 31 30.43 -30.04 10.97
C SER A 31 30.18 -29.61 12.41
N VAL A 32 29.89 -28.32 12.62
CA VAL A 32 29.28 -27.82 13.84
C VAL A 32 27.87 -27.40 13.48
N SER A 33 26.90 -28.17 13.96
CA SER A 33 25.47 -27.86 13.89
C SER A 33 25.24 -26.48 14.47
N LYS A 34 25.01 -25.51 13.60
CA LYS A 34 24.65 -24.14 14.00
C LYS A 34 23.13 -24.08 14.01
N THR A 35 22.58 -24.07 15.23
CA THR A 35 21.22 -23.66 15.50
C THR A 35 21.10 -22.18 15.11
N ASP A 36 20.72 -21.92 13.86
CA ASP A 36 20.37 -20.57 13.41
C ASP A 36 18.98 -20.21 13.96
N SER A 37 18.94 -19.88 15.24
CA SER A 37 18.00 -18.88 15.74
C SER A 37 18.75 -17.55 15.74
N ALA A 38 19.02 -17.04 14.55
CA ALA A 38 19.53 -15.69 14.36
C ALA A 38 18.47 -14.71 14.88
N GLY A 39 18.86 -13.93 15.89
CA GLY A 39 18.04 -12.88 16.47
C GLY A 39 17.66 -11.86 15.40
N ALA A 40 16.47 -12.01 14.84
CA ALA A 40 15.81 -10.91 14.17
C ALA A 40 15.47 -9.89 15.25
N SER A 41 16.19 -8.77 15.26
CA SER A 41 15.79 -7.61 16.05
C SER A 41 14.31 -7.33 15.72
N PRO A 42 13.43 -7.20 16.72
CA PRO A 42 12.01 -7.03 16.45
C PRO A 42 11.84 -5.77 15.59
N ARG A 43 11.30 -5.95 14.38
CA ARG A 43 11.03 -4.84 13.47
C ARG A 43 9.91 -4.01 14.09
N THR A 44 10.17 -2.72 14.36
CA THR A 44 9.15 -1.78 14.79
C THR A 44 8.09 -1.68 13.70
N ARG A 45 6.85 -2.06 13.99
CA ARG A 45 5.73 -1.88 13.08
C ARG A 45 5.38 -0.39 12.97
N LEU A 46 5.10 0.10 11.76
CA LEU A 46 4.53 1.43 11.58
C LEU A 46 3.11 1.46 12.16
N VAL A 47 2.95 2.25 13.22
CA VAL A 47 1.70 2.54 13.91
C VAL A 47 1.59 4.06 13.99
N GLU A 48 0.43 4.61 13.65
CA GLU A 48 0.14 6.04 13.76
C GLU A 48 0.27 6.49 15.21
N TRP A 49 0.98 7.59 15.47
CA TRP A 49 1.34 7.97 16.84
C TRP A 49 0.10 8.21 17.71
N HIS A 50 -0.93 8.87 17.15
CA HIS A 50 -2.18 9.12 17.85
C HIS A 50 -2.98 7.85 18.20
N THR A 51 -2.74 6.73 17.53
CA THR A 51 -3.44 5.45 17.79
C THR A 51 -2.78 4.59 18.87
N MET A 52 -1.53 4.88 19.24
CA MET A 52 -0.80 4.12 20.25
C MET A 52 -1.48 4.15 21.62
N THR A 53 -1.41 3.03 22.34
CA THR A 53 -1.79 2.99 23.75
C THR A 53 -0.83 3.81 24.60
N GLY A 54 -1.25 4.20 25.82
CA GLY A 54 -0.40 4.97 26.74
C GLY A 54 0.97 4.33 27.00
N PRO A 55 1.05 3.04 27.39
CA PRO A 55 2.33 2.37 27.62
C PRO A 55 3.21 2.31 26.36
N GLU A 56 2.65 1.99 25.20
CA GLU A 56 3.39 1.96 23.92
C GLU A 56 3.95 3.33 23.59
N ARG A 57 3.14 4.38 23.75
CA ARG A 57 3.55 5.76 23.46
C ARG A 57 4.70 6.21 24.36
N VAL A 58 4.73 5.83 25.63
CA VAL A 58 5.84 6.15 26.54
C VAL A 58 7.15 5.52 26.07
N VAL A 59 7.12 4.25 25.67
CA VAL A 59 8.30 3.55 25.14
C VAL A 59 8.75 4.15 23.81
N ALA A 60 7.80 4.39 22.90
CA ALA A 60 8.05 5.02 21.61
C ALA A 60 8.62 6.43 21.77
N TRP A 61 8.15 7.20 22.76
CA TRP A 61 8.63 8.55 23.07
C TRP A 61 10.08 8.59 23.50
N ALA A 62 10.49 7.71 24.42
CA ALA A 62 11.90 7.63 24.81
C ALA A 62 12.80 7.33 23.59
N GLY A 63 12.43 6.32 22.80
CA GLY A 63 13.17 5.97 21.59
C GLY A 63 13.15 7.06 20.51
N LEU A 64 12.07 7.85 20.43
CA LEU A 64 11.98 8.99 19.52
C LEU A 64 12.89 10.13 19.97
N CYS A 65 12.90 10.48 21.26
CA CYS A 65 13.78 11.51 21.81
C CYS A 65 15.27 11.19 21.58
N ASP A 66 15.68 9.95 21.85
CA ASP A 66 17.05 9.49 21.60
C ASP A 66 17.42 9.59 20.12
N TRP A 67 16.50 9.18 19.25
CA TRP A 67 16.70 9.23 17.81
C TRP A 67 16.74 10.65 17.26
N VAL A 68 15.87 11.55 17.73
CA VAL A 68 15.88 12.97 17.34
C VAL A 68 17.18 13.63 17.80
N THR A 69 17.69 13.28 18.98
CA THR A 69 19.00 13.73 19.46
C THR A 69 20.11 13.30 18.50
N TRP A 70 20.14 12.01 18.14
CA TRP A 70 21.08 11.51 17.13
C TRP A 70 20.93 12.24 15.78
N LEU A 71 19.69 12.49 15.34
CA LEU A 71 19.40 13.15 14.08
C LEU A 71 19.92 14.59 14.09
N HIS A 72 19.69 15.29 15.20
CA HIS A 72 20.11 16.66 15.41
C HIS A 72 21.63 16.79 15.30
N ASP A 73 22.37 15.89 15.94
CA ASP A 73 23.83 15.90 15.92
C ASP A 73 24.38 15.43 14.56
N ARG A 74 23.81 14.37 13.98
CA ARG A 74 24.32 13.75 12.75
C ARG A 74 24.09 14.59 11.49
N TYR A 75 23.04 15.41 11.48
CA TYR A 75 22.66 16.27 10.37
C TYR A 75 22.80 17.76 10.69
N GLU A 76 23.44 18.09 11.81
CA GLU A 76 23.74 19.47 12.23
C GLU A 76 22.48 20.36 12.27
N LEU A 77 21.35 19.81 12.71
CA LEU A 77 20.04 20.50 12.69
C LEU A 77 19.97 21.68 13.67
N ALA A 78 20.95 21.79 14.57
CA ALA A 78 21.17 22.94 15.44
C ALA A 78 21.42 24.23 14.63
N VAL A 79 22.15 24.09 13.52
CA VAL A 79 22.54 25.21 12.67
C VAL A 79 21.29 25.82 12.08
N GLU A 80 21.14 27.14 12.23
CA GLU A 80 19.98 27.91 11.78
C GLU A 80 18.64 27.45 12.38
N SER A 81 18.64 26.66 13.46
CA SER A 81 17.42 26.12 14.09
C SER A 81 16.50 25.39 13.09
N ARG A 82 17.10 24.59 12.19
CA ARG A 82 16.39 23.84 11.15
C ARG A 82 15.40 22.83 11.71
N LEU A 83 15.70 22.27 12.89
CA LEU A 83 14.70 21.63 13.73
C LEU A 83 14.49 22.51 14.97
N PRO A 84 13.26 22.96 15.25
CA PRO A 84 13.02 23.84 16.38
C PRO A 84 13.16 23.09 17.71
N GLN A 85 13.71 23.75 18.74
CA GLN A 85 13.92 23.14 20.07
C GLN A 85 12.62 22.64 20.71
N CYS A 86 11.51 23.28 20.35
CA CYS A 86 10.17 22.96 20.80
C CYS A 86 9.47 21.88 19.97
N TRP A 87 10.18 21.11 19.14
CA TRP A 87 9.59 20.11 18.25
C TRP A 87 8.59 19.18 18.97
N ALA A 88 8.86 18.87 20.25
CA ALA A 88 8.02 18.03 21.10
C ALA A 88 6.65 18.65 21.45
N GLU A 89 6.45 19.95 21.22
CA GLU A 89 5.19 20.65 21.43
C GLU A 89 4.31 20.67 20.16
N HIS A 90 4.79 20.10 19.04
CA HIS A 90 4.11 20.10 17.76
C HIS A 90 3.64 18.68 17.39
N PRO A 91 2.35 18.34 17.62
CA PRO A 91 1.84 16.98 17.36
C PRO A 91 2.05 16.49 15.93
N GLY A 92 1.86 17.37 14.93
CA GLY A 92 2.11 17.00 13.53
C GLY A 92 3.57 16.70 13.23
N LEU A 93 4.50 17.43 13.86
CA LEU A 93 5.94 17.17 13.71
C LEU A 93 6.36 15.86 14.41
N ILE A 94 5.72 15.52 15.54
CA ILE A 94 5.93 14.22 16.20
C ILE A 94 5.56 13.06 15.26
N GLU A 95 4.41 13.15 14.59
CA GLU A 95 3.96 12.12 13.61
C GLU A 95 4.97 11.95 12.48
N GLU A 96 5.42 13.05 11.86
CA GLU A 96 6.41 13.01 10.77
C GLU A 96 7.75 12.42 11.23
N LEU A 97 8.27 12.85 12.39
CA LEU A 97 9.53 12.35 12.93
C LEU A 97 9.44 10.87 13.31
N TRP A 98 8.30 10.44 13.86
CA TRP A 98 8.06 9.03 14.18
C TRP A 98 8.05 8.16 12.93
N ALA A 99 7.28 8.53 11.91
CA ALA A 99 7.22 7.80 10.65
C ALA A 99 8.61 7.72 10.00
N LEU A 100 9.37 8.83 10.00
CA LEU A 100 10.72 8.89 9.45
C LEU A 100 11.70 7.99 10.20
N LYS A 101 11.59 7.92 11.54
CA LYS A 101 12.37 7.01 12.38
C LYS A 101 12.07 5.55 12.04
N VAL A 102 10.80 5.16 12.04
CA VAL A 102 10.38 3.78 11.79
C VAL A 102 10.80 3.33 10.39
N TRP A 103 10.64 4.19 9.38
CA TRP A 103 11.08 3.87 8.02
C TRP A 103 12.60 3.68 7.92
N ARG A 104 13.39 4.46 8.68
CA ARG A 104 14.84 4.24 8.78
C ARG A 104 15.16 2.86 9.37
N GLU A 105 14.48 2.50 10.45
CA GLU A 105 14.68 1.21 11.12
C GLU A 105 14.32 0.05 10.19
N GLU A 106 13.28 0.20 9.37
CA GLU A 106 12.93 -0.78 8.34
C GLU A 106 14.03 -0.91 7.27
N ILE A 107 14.52 0.20 6.72
CA ILE A 107 15.55 0.23 5.67
C ILE A 107 16.85 -0.39 6.18
N TYR A 108 17.33 0.03 7.34
CA TYR A 108 18.65 -0.38 7.87
C TYR A 108 18.59 -1.65 8.73
N GLY A 109 17.40 -2.10 9.10
CA GLY A 109 17.16 -3.39 9.74
C GLY A 109 16.83 -4.52 8.75
N ALA A 110 16.78 -4.23 7.44
CA ALA A 110 16.54 -5.22 6.40
C ALA A 110 17.65 -6.28 6.33
N GLY A 111 17.29 -7.51 5.95
CA GLY A 111 18.25 -8.61 5.80
C GLY A 111 19.26 -8.35 4.67
N ALA A 112 20.41 -9.02 4.75
CA ALA A 112 21.53 -8.82 3.81
C ALA A 112 21.18 -9.05 2.33
N ASP A 113 20.14 -9.85 2.06
CA ASP A 113 19.69 -10.18 0.70
C ASP A 113 18.77 -9.10 0.08
N GLN A 114 18.37 -8.09 0.85
CA GLN A 114 17.42 -7.08 0.43
C GLN A 114 18.12 -5.83 -0.12
N GLN A 115 17.75 -5.42 -1.35
CA GLN A 115 18.31 -4.22 -1.98
C GLN A 115 17.64 -2.95 -1.45
N VAL A 116 18.25 -2.32 -0.46
CA VAL A 116 17.69 -1.13 0.23
C VAL A 116 18.30 0.21 -0.19
N GLY A 117 19.28 0.21 -1.11
CA GLY A 117 20.02 1.43 -1.48
C GLY A 117 19.15 2.57 -2.03
N GLN A 118 18.13 2.25 -2.84
CA GLN A 118 17.21 3.26 -3.35
C GLN A 118 16.29 3.82 -2.25
N ALA A 119 15.78 2.94 -1.37
CA ALA A 119 14.97 3.36 -0.22
C ALA A 119 15.75 4.27 0.71
N ALA A 120 17.03 3.99 0.96
CA ALA A 120 17.91 4.86 1.75
C ALA A 120 18.05 6.26 1.12
N ARG A 121 18.16 6.37 -0.21
CA ARG A 121 18.21 7.67 -0.90
C ARG A 121 16.91 8.45 -0.75
N TYR A 122 15.76 7.78 -0.88
CA TYR A 122 14.46 8.42 -0.67
C TYR A 122 14.26 8.87 0.77
N TRP A 123 14.70 8.06 1.74
CA TRP A 123 14.66 8.44 3.14
C TRP A 123 15.41 9.76 3.41
N HIS A 124 16.58 9.97 2.79
CA HIS A 124 17.30 11.24 2.91
C HIS A 124 16.60 12.42 2.20
N ALA A 125 15.80 12.16 1.16
CA ALA A 125 15.00 13.19 0.51
C ALA A 125 13.83 13.62 1.42
N GLU A 126 13.12 12.66 2.00
CA GLU A 126 12.03 12.93 2.94
C GLU A 126 12.53 13.60 4.23
N LEU A 127 13.70 13.21 4.75
CA LEU A 127 14.33 13.92 5.87
C LEU A 127 14.47 15.43 5.58
N ARG A 128 14.92 15.80 4.38
CA ARG A 128 15.04 17.21 4.00
C ARG A 128 13.68 17.89 3.90
N ALA A 129 12.65 17.20 3.43
CA ALA A 129 11.29 17.71 3.37
C ALA A 129 10.72 17.97 4.77
N VAL A 130 10.83 16.99 5.68
CA VAL A 130 10.40 17.12 7.09
C VAL A 130 11.11 18.30 7.78
N VAL A 131 12.42 18.43 7.60
CA VAL A 131 13.20 19.55 8.17
C VAL A 131 12.76 20.90 7.59
N ALA A 132 12.48 20.98 6.28
CA ALA A 132 11.94 22.20 5.69
C ALA A 132 10.55 22.56 6.26
N ASN A 133 9.67 21.56 6.39
CA ASN A 133 8.32 21.72 6.96
C ASN A 133 8.34 22.09 8.44
N ALA A 134 9.32 21.59 9.21
CA ALA A 134 9.51 21.91 10.63
C ALA A 134 9.52 23.42 10.85
N THR A 135 10.23 24.17 10.01
CA THR A 135 10.32 25.63 10.11
C THR A 135 9.23 26.37 9.33
N GLY A 136 8.82 25.84 8.17
CA GLY A 136 7.89 26.51 7.26
C GLY A 136 6.41 26.30 7.56
N VAL A 137 6.05 25.23 8.28
CA VAL A 137 4.66 24.86 8.59
C VAL A 137 4.42 24.85 10.09
N TYR A 138 5.26 24.16 10.85
CA TYR A 138 4.99 23.91 12.28
C TYR A 138 5.48 25.04 13.19
N ALA A 139 6.69 25.57 12.92
CA ALA A 139 7.35 26.52 13.81
C ALA A 139 7.48 27.94 13.24
N THR A 140 6.58 28.33 12.34
CA THR A 140 6.54 29.68 11.74
C THR A 140 6.46 30.78 12.80
N ALA A 141 5.68 30.56 13.87
CA ALA A 141 5.49 31.51 14.97
C ALA A 141 6.39 31.27 16.20
N CYS A 142 7.03 30.10 16.31
CA CYS A 142 7.80 29.70 17.50
C CYS A 142 8.97 30.64 17.82
N ARG A 143 9.58 31.24 16.79
CA ARG A 143 10.69 32.21 16.95
C ARG A 143 10.29 33.47 17.73
N THR A 144 9.00 33.79 17.81
CA THR A 144 8.47 34.96 18.52
C THR A 144 7.78 34.61 19.84
N GLY A 145 7.91 33.35 20.28
CA GLY A 145 7.25 32.80 21.47
C GLY A 145 6.19 31.77 21.11
N HIS A 146 6.11 30.70 21.92
CA HIS A 146 5.11 29.66 21.78
C HIS A 146 3.71 30.23 22.00
N ARG A 147 2.83 30.04 21.00
CA ARG A 147 1.41 30.33 21.11
C ARG A 147 0.64 29.05 20.93
N ALA A 148 -0.37 28.85 21.78
CA ALA A 148 -1.33 27.78 21.56
C ALA A 148 -1.97 27.96 20.16
N PRO A 149 -2.30 26.86 19.47
CA PRO A 149 -3.00 26.94 18.19
C PRO A 149 -4.28 27.79 18.35
N GLU A 150 -4.49 28.72 17.41
CA GLU A 150 -5.56 29.73 17.50
C GLU A 150 -6.96 29.10 17.54
N LEU A 151 -7.13 27.87 17.03
CA LEU A 151 -8.34 27.07 17.24
C LEU A 151 -8.10 25.61 16.84
N ARG A 152 -8.59 24.64 17.62
CA ARG A 152 -8.65 23.23 17.16
C ARG A 152 -9.94 23.03 16.38
N ALA A 153 -9.86 22.40 15.21
CA ALA A 153 -11.03 22.16 14.38
C ALA A 153 -12.10 21.30 15.05
N ALA A 154 -11.70 20.32 15.88
CA ALA A 154 -12.61 19.48 16.64
C ALA A 154 -13.47 20.28 17.64
N ASP A 155 -12.95 21.40 18.13
CA ASP A 155 -13.61 22.25 19.12
C ASP A 155 -14.47 23.35 18.47
N SER A 156 -14.55 23.38 17.14
CA SER A 156 -15.28 24.39 16.37
C SER A 156 -16.55 23.81 15.75
N PRO A 157 -17.73 23.96 16.39
CA PRO A 157 -18.97 23.44 15.81
C PRO A 157 -19.28 24.08 14.45
N ASP A 158 -18.93 25.35 14.26
CA ASP A 158 -19.14 26.06 12.99
C ASP A 158 -18.27 25.49 11.86
N LEU A 159 -16.99 25.17 12.13
CA LEU A 159 -16.13 24.52 11.13
C LEU A 159 -16.61 23.10 10.82
N GLN A 160 -16.95 22.31 11.84
CA GLN A 160 -17.48 20.95 11.66
C GLN A 160 -18.76 20.95 10.82
N LYS A 161 -19.68 21.88 11.12
CA LYS A 161 -20.91 22.07 10.35
C LYS A 161 -20.61 22.43 8.90
N ARG A 162 -19.76 23.44 8.67
CA ARG A 162 -19.36 23.86 7.31
C ARG A 162 -18.74 22.74 6.50
N TRP A 163 -17.93 21.87 7.11
CA TRP A 163 -17.32 20.74 6.41
C TRP A 163 -18.31 19.62 6.14
N THR A 164 -19.21 19.34 7.08
CA THR A 164 -20.25 18.31 6.90
C THR A 164 -21.28 18.71 5.85
N GLU A 165 -21.61 20.01 5.77
CA GLU A 165 -22.54 20.57 4.78
C GLU A 165 -21.87 20.91 3.44
N ALA A 166 -20.54 20.79 3.34
CA ALA A 166 -19.84 21.06 2.09
C ALA A 166 -20.24 20.04 1.02
N ASP A 167 -20.37 20.51 -0.22
CA ASP A 167 -20.62 19.64 -1.36
C ASP A 167 -19.39 18.75 -1.61
N ALA A 168 -19.55 17.45 -1.36
CA ALA A 168 -18.52 16.44 -1.57
C ALA A 168 -18.09 16.32 -3.05
N TRP A 169 -18.91 16.82 -3.97
CA TRP A 169 -18.66 16.81 -5.41
C TRP A 169 -18.11 18.15 -5.94
N ALA A 170 -17.92 19.13 -5.05
CA ALA A 170 -17.45 20.45 -5.41
C ALA A 170 -16.12 20.38 -6.19
N GLY A 171 -16.07 21.04 -7.35
CA GLY A 171 -14.88 21.11 -8.19
C GLY A 171 -14.68 19.94 -9.15
N ILE A 172 -15.54 18.91 -9.11
CA ILE A 172 -15.49 17.82 -10.10
C ILE A 172 -16.19 18.27 -11.39
N PRO A 173 -15.52 18.22 -12.56
CA PRO A 173 -16.15 18.55 -13.83
C PRO A 173 -17.40 17.71 -14.09
N GLY A 174 -18.50 18.34 -14.53
CA GLY A 174 -19.80 17.68 -14.73
C GLY A 174 -19.77 16.43 -15.62
N LYS A 175 -18.82 16.33 -16.57
CA LYS A 175 -18.61 15.12 -17.38
C LYS A 175 -18.15 13.89 -16.58
N LEU A 176 -17.41 14.10 -15.49
CA LEU A 176 -16.99 13.04 -14.57
C LEU A 176 -18.12 12.72 -13.59
N LEU A 177 -18.89 13.73 -13.17
CA LEU A 177 -20.10 13.51 -12.37
C LEU A 177 -21.16 12.73 -13.13
N ALA A 178 -21.37 12.99 -14.42
CA ALA A 178 -22.30 12.22 -15.26
C ALA A 178 -21.89 10.74 -15.35
N ALA A 179 -20.58 10.46 -15.48
CA ALA A 179 -20.07 9.07 -15.46
C ALA A 179 -20.31 8.37 -14.10
N HIS A 180 -20.30 9.12 -12.99
CA HIS A 180 -20.61 8.62 -11.65
C HIS A 180 -22.12 8.55 -11.35
N ALA A 181 -22.93 9.46 -11.90
CA ALA A 181 -24.38 9.49 -11.78
C ALA A 181 -25.02 8.37 -12.62
N ASP A 182 -24.46 8.09 -13.80
CA ASP A 182 -24.82 6.92 -14.60
C ASP A 182 -24.48 5.61 -13.86
N THR A 183 -23.55 5.61 -12.89
CA THR A 183 -23.34 4.45 -11.99
C THR A 183 -24.20 4.51 -10.72
N ALA A 184 -24.78 5.66 -10.37
CA ALA A 184 -25.61 5.83 -9.18
C ALA A 184 -27.10 5.54 -9.45
N GLU A 185 -27.61 5.87 -10.64
CA GLU A 185 -28.97 5.50 -11.09
C GLU A 185 -28.99 4.24 -11.98
N ALA A 186 -27.87 3.87 -12.62
CA ALA A 186 -27.73 2.58 -13.27
C ALA A 186 -26.57 1.78 -12.65
N GLY A 187 -26.90 1.00 -11.61
CA GLY A 187 -26.02 -0.03 -11.08
C GLY A 187 -24.78 0.51 -10.37
N SER A 188 -24.90 0.62 -9.04
CA SER A 188 -23.72 0.50 -8.18
C SER A 188 -22.87 -0.69 -8.66
N PRO A 189 -21.53 -0.65 -8.64
CA PRO A 189 -20.70 -1.78 -9.08
C PRO A 189 -21.04 -3.11 -8.38
N ASP A 190 -21.77 -3.04 -7.26
CA ASP A 190 -22.25 -4.18 -6.50
C ASP A 190 -23.78 -4.38 -6.57
N ARG A 191 -24.51 -3.66 -7.43
CA ARG A 191 -25.97 -3.80 -7.65
C ARG A 191 -26.38 -3.77 -9.12
N LEU A 192 -27.27 -4.67 -9.52
CA LEU A 192 -27.90 -4.70 -10.84
C LEU A 192 -29.42 -4.86 -10.70
N THR A 193 -30.19 -4.23 -11.58
CA THR A 193 -31.64 -4.44 -11.63
C THR A 193 -31.97 -5.79 -12.28
N ALA A 194 -33.17 -6.32 -12.02
CA ALA A 194 -33.67 -7.54 -12.68
C ALA A 194 -33.57 -7.44 -14.21
N ALA A 195 -33.97 -6.29 -14.78
CA ALA A 195 -33.96 -6.07 -16.22
C ALA A 195 -32.55 -6.11 -16.83
N GLN A 196 -31.55 -5.53 -16.14
CA GLN A 196 -30.15 -5.60 -16.57
C GLN A 196 -29.62 -7.03 -16.54
N MET A 197 -29.99 -7.79 -15.52
CA MET A 197 -29.53 -9.17 -15.38
C MET A 197 -30.20 -10.12 -16.37
N ASP A 198 -31.47 -9.90 -16.69
CA ASP A 198 -32.19 -10.65 -17.72
C ASP A 198 -31.66 -10.32 -19.13
N ASP A 199 -31.34 -9.06 -19.41
CA ASP A 199 -30.65 -8.66 -20.64
C ASP A 199 -29.27 -9.35 -20.74
N ALA A 200 -28.46 -9.34 -19.67
CA ALA A 200 -27.18 -10.04 -19.63
C ALA A 200 -27.31 -11.56 -19.85
N ARG A 201 -28.36 -12.19 -19.31
CA ARG A 201 -28.66 -13.61 -19.52
C ARG A 201 -29.07 -13.88 -20.97
N SER A 202 -29.91 -13.03 -21.55
CA SER A 202 -30.36 -13.17 -22.95
C SER A 202 -29.20 -13.06 -23.95
N ARG A 203 -28.17 -12.28 -23.60
CA ARG A 203 -26.93 -12.12 -24.39
C ARG A 203 -25.89 -13.21 -24.12
N GLY A 204 -26.16 -14.14 -23.19
CA GLY A 204 -25.23 -15.20 -22.79
C GLY A 204 -24.02 -14.69 -21.98
N LEU A 205 -24.09 -13.47 -21.45
CA LEU A 205 -23.03 -12.86 -20.62
C LEU A 205 -23.15 -13.25 -19.14
N ALA A 206 -24.36 -13.62 -18.70
CA ALA A 206 -24.64 -14.10 -17.36
C ALA A 206 -24.94 -15.60 -17.38
N THR A 207 -24.20 -16.38 -16.58
CA THR A 207 -24.38 -17.84 -16.49
C THR A 207 -24.86 -18.22 -15.09
N PRO A 208 -26.05 -18.84 -14.93
CA PRO A 208 -26.48 -19.33 -13.62
C PRO A 208 -25.60 -20.48 -13.14
N ILE A 209 -25.49 -20.65 -11.82
CA ILE A 209 -24.73 -21.78 -11.26
C ILE A 209 -25.31 -23.13 -11.71
N SER A 210 -26.64 -23.19 -11.85
CA SER A 210 -27.36 -24.30 -12.49
C SER A 210 -28.77 -23.87 -12.89
N PRO A 211 -29.44 -24.63 -13.78
CA PRO A 211 -30.84 -24.38 -14.12
C PRO A 211 -31.81 -24.47 -12.92
N GLY A 212 -31.44 -25.20 -11.87
CA GLY A 212 -32.28 -25.42 -10.68
C GLY A 212 -32.09 -24.39 -9.56
N ILE A 213 -31.08 -23.52 -9.66
CA ILE A 213 -30.76 -22.49 -8.67
C ILE A 213 -30.50 -21.19 -9.44
N PRO A 214 -31.55 -20.52 -9.94
CA PRO A 214 -31.40 -19.31 -10.73
C PRO A 214 -30.94 -18.12 -9.89
N GLU A 215 -31.03 -18.22 -8.56
CA GLU A 215 -30.75 -17.16 -7.59
C GLU A 215 -29.28 -16.74 -7.55
N TYR A 216 -28.37 -17.59 -8.02
CA TYR A 216 -26.94 -17.30 -8.11
C TYR A 216 -26.46 -17.41 -9.55
N LEU A 217 -25.79 -16.36 -10.02
CA LEU A 217 -25.21 -16.33 -11.36
C LEU A 217 -23.84 -15.67 -11.37
N ARG A 218 -23.09 -15.96 -12.42
CA ARG A 218 -21.80 -15.35 -12.72
C ARG A 218 -21.96 -14.35 -13.86
N PHE A 219 -21.56 -13.10 -13.63
CA PHE A 219 -21.55 -12.01 -14.61
C PHE A 219 -20.32 -11.13 -14.37
N ALA A 220 -19.59 -10.81 -15.45
CA ALA A 220 -18.35 -10.03 -15.41
C ALA A 220 -17.31 -10.56 -14.38
N ASP A 221 -17.12 -11.88 -14.34
CA ASP A 221 -16.23 -12.59 -13.41
C ASP A 221 -16.52 -12.43 -11.91
N ALA A 222 -17.74 -11.97 -11.56
CA ALA A 222 -18.22 -11.91 -10.20
C ALA A 222 -19.48 -12.77 -10.00
N TRP A 223 -19.69 -13.23 -8.76
CA TRP A 223 -20.92 -13.87 -8.33
C TRP A 223 -21.96 -12.83 -7.91
N TRP A 224 -23.20 -13.05 -8.33
CA TRP A 224 -24.35 -12.21 -8.04
C TRP A 224 -25.48 -13.05 -7.47
N ALA A 225 -26.19 -12.49 -6.49
CA ALA A 225 -27.33 -13.11 -5.82
C ALA A 225 -28.56 -12.21 -5.94
N VAL A 226 -29.74 -12.80 -6.16
CA VAL A 226 -31.00 -12.05 -6.19
C VAL A 226 -31.55 -11.85 -4.76
N GLU A 227 -31.93 -10.62 -4.42
CA GLU A 227 -32.63 -10.30 -3.18
C GLU A 227 -34.15 -10.50 -3.31
N LEU A 228 -34.85 -10.54 -2.18
CA LEU A 228 -36.31 -10.66 -2.11
C LEU A 228 -37.06 -9.53 -2.86
N GLY A 229 -36.39 -8.39 -3.13
CA GLY A 229 -36.91 -7.29 -3.94
C GLY A 229 -36.71 -7.42 -5.45
N GLY A 230 -36.05 -8.48 -5.93
CA GLY A 230 -35.73 -8.69 -7.34
C GLY A 230 -34.49 -7.96 -7.84
N GLU A 231 -33.81 -7.21 -6.97
CA GLU A 231 -32.49 -6.63 -7.27
C GLU A 231 -31.40 -7.69 -7.13
N TRP A 232 -30.32 -7.52 -7.89
CA TRP A 232 -29.15 -8.38 -7.87
C TRP A 232 -28.02 -7.69 -7.12
N LEU A 233 -27.44 -8.37 -6.14
CA LEU A 233 -26.30 -7.88 -5.39
C LEU A 233 -25.06 -8.72 -5.68
N ARG A 234 -23.91 -8.06 -5.78
CA ARG A 234 -22.64 -8.75 -5.90
C ARG A 234 -22.28 -9.41 -4.57
N VAL A 235 -21.89 -10.66 -4.64
CA VAL A 235 -21.45 -11.43 -3.48
C VAL A 235 -20.03 -11.00 -3.13
N ALA A 236 -19.86 -10.37 -1.96
CA ALA A 236 -18.55 -9.88 -1.49
C ALA A 236 -17.92 -10.74 -0.37
N ASN A 237 -18.67 -11.71 0.19
CA ASN A 237 -18.16 -12.58 1.25
C ASN A 237 -17.23 -13.65 0.67
N GLU A 238 -15.96 -13.63 1.05
CA GLU A 238 -14.91 -14.55 0.57
C GLU A 238 -15.26 -16.04 0.80
N GLU A 239 -15.80 -16.40 1.96
CA GLU A 239 -16.19 -17.79 2.25
C GLU A 239 -17.34 -18.25 1.34
N LEU A 240 -18.30 -17.36 1.09
CA LEU A 240 -19.41 -17.66 0.20
C LEU A 240 -18.95 -17.74 -1.27
N LEU A 241 -18.02 -16.89 -1.69
CA LEU A 241 -17.42 -16.93 -3.02
C LEU A 241 -16.72 -18.27 -3.27
N GLU A 242 -15.89 -18.73 -2.33
CA GLU A 242 -15.21 -20.01 -2.45
C GLU A 242 -16.20 -21.17 -2.54
N ARG A 243 -17.26 -21.14 -1.71
CA ARG A 243 -18.33 -22.16 -1.75
C ARG A 243 -19.09 -22.16 -3.09
N LEU A 244 -19.34 -20.99 -3.67
CA LEU A 244 -20.02 -20.86 -4.97
C LEU A 244 -19.14 -21.39 -6.11
N ASP A 245 -17.84 -21.10 -6.10
CA ASP A 245 -16.90 -21.65 -7.10
C ASP A 245 -16.79 -23.18 -7.00
N GLN A 246 -16.68 -23.71 -5.79
CA GLN A 246 -16.67 -25.17 -5.55
C GLN A 246 -17.99 -25.83 -5.97
N ALA A 247 -19.12 -25.16 -5.74
CA ALA A 247 -20.44 -25.65 -6.16
C ALA A 247 -20.57 -25.63 -7.70
N ALA A 248 -20.17 -24.55 -8.36
CA ALA A 248 -20.19 -24.44 -9.81
C ALA A 248 -19.32 -25.51 -10.47
N ALA A 249 -18.11 -25.75 -9.95
CA ALA A 249 -17.21 -26.80 -10.46
C ALA A 249 -17.82 -28.20 -10.33
N ARG A 250 -18.47 -28.51 -9.19
CA ARG A 250 -19.15 -29.79 -8.99
C ARG A 250 -20.32 -29.99 -9.95
N MET A 251 -21.11 -28.94 -10.19
CA MET A 251 -22.26 -29.01 -11.09
C MET A 251 -21.83 -29.17 -12.55
N ALA A 252 -20.81 -28.42 -13.00
CA ALA A 252 -20.23 -28.59 -14.33
C ALA A 252 -19.69 -30.02 -14.55
N ALA A 253 -19.02 -30.59 -13.56
CA ALA A 253 -18.53 -31.97 -13.64
C ALA A 253 -19.68 -32.99 -13.73
N ALA A 254 -20.78 -32.76 -13.01
CA ALA A 254 -21.96 -33.61 -13.07
C ALA A 254 -22.68 -33.53 -14.43
N ASP A 255 -22.84 -32.32 -14.98
CA ASP A 255 -23.45 -32.11 -16.30
C ASP A 255 -22.63 -32.72 -17.43
N ASP A 256 -21.30 -32.60 -17.37
CA ASP A 256 -20.37 -33.25 -18.29
C ASP A 256 -20.48 -34.77 -18.22
N ALA A 257 -20.56 -35.35 -17.02
CA ALA A 257 -20.74 -36.78 -16.82
C ALA A 257 -22.09 -37.26 -17.39
N ALA A 258 -23.17 -36.51 -17.15
CA ALA A 258 -24.50 -36.81 -17.68
C ALA A 258 -24.56 -36.69 -19.21
N ARG A 259 -23.85 -35.72 -19.81
CA ARG A 259 -23.73 -35.59 -21.27
C ARG A 259 -23.00 -36.79 -21.88
N ARG A 260 -21.83 -37.17 -21.33
CA ARG A 260 -21.08 -38.36 -21.77
C ARG A 260 -21.90 -39.64 -21.66
N TYR A 261 -22.67 -39.79 -20.59
CA TYR A 261 -23.55 -40.94 -20.43
C TYR A 261 -24.64 -41.00 -21.51
N ARG A 262 -25.29 -39.86 -21.82
CA ARG A 262 -26.29 -39.77 -22.89
C ARG A 262 -25.69 -40.08 -24.26
N GLU A 263 -24.52 -39.56 -24.59
CA GLU A 263 -23.82 -39.83 -25.85
C GLU A 263 -23.42 -41.30 -25.99
N ALA A 264 -22.95 -41.94 -24.91
CA ALA A 264 -22.62 -43.36 -24.91
C ALA A 264 -23.87 -44.25 -25.13
N THR A 265 -25.01 -43.88 -24.57
CA THR A 265 -26.26 -44.64 -24.69
C THR A 265 -26.99 -44.41 -26.03
N THR A 266 -26.92 -43.21 -26.62
CA THR A 266 -27.49 -42.95 -27.96
C THR A 266 -26.58 -43.45 -29.09
N GLY A 267 -25.25 -43.36 -28.93
CA GLY A 267 -24.28 -43.93 -29.87
C GLY A 267 -24.32 -45.46 -29.94
N SER A 268 -24.63 -46.12 -28.82
CA SER A 268 -24.86 -47.58 -28.77
C SER A 268 -26.13 -48.01 -29.53
N LYS A 269 -27.17 -47.17 -29.57
CA LYS A 269 -28.42 -47.45 -30.30
C LYS A 269 -28.33 -47.28 -31.83
N SER A 270 -27.39 -46.51 -32.35
CA SER A 270 -27.22 -46.31 -33.81
C SER A 270 -26.27 -47.31 -34.47
N ARG A 271 -25.62 -48.19 -33.70
CA ARG A 271 -24.64 -49.17 -34.21
C ARG A 271 -25.23 -50.57 -34.43
N THR A 272 -26.53 -50.73 -34.24
CA THR A 272 -27.24 -52.02 -34.25
C THR A 272 -28.31 -52.15 -35.34
N ASN A 273 -28.30 -51.26 -36.34
CA ASN A 273 -29.09 -51.40 -37.57
C ASN A 273 -28.17 -51.52 -38.78
#